data_AF-A0A4V2AR80-F1
#
_entry.id   AF-A0A4V2AR80-F1
#
_cell.length_a   1.000
_cell.length_b   1.000
_cell.length_c   1.000
_cell.angle_alpha   90.00
_cell.angle_beta   90.00
_cell.angle_gamma   90.00
#
_symmetry.space_group_name_H-M   'P 1'
#
loop_
_entity.id
_entity.type
_entity.pdbx_description
1 polymer ?
#
loop_
_entity_poly.entity_id
_entity_poly.type
_entity_poly.pdbx_seq_one_letter_code
_entity_poly.pdbx_strand_id
1 'polypeptide(L)'
;ERGRAGSGLPYAVAQDMPSAFAAMNQMGSPLGSKRKNSTSVGERFVPTIVFHGDSDKTVHPRNGDEVIAQCAAIYACNSLDIEGTKEPQVTLRRGQIPNGRAYSRIVHHDIDGRTVLEQWRIDGAGHAWSGGSPRGSYTDPKGPNASREMIRFFYEHVLT
;
A
#
# COMPACT_ATOMS: atom_id res chain seq x y z
N GLU A 1 -11.02 1.06 -14.74
CA GLU A 1 -9.71 0.71 -14.17
C GLU A 1 -9.38 1.66 -13.02
N ARG A 2 -9.41 1.19 -11.77
CA ARG A 2 -8.94 1.97 -10.61
C ARG A 2 -8.27 1.02 -9.64
N GLY A 3 -6.98 0.73 -9.85
CA GLY A 3 -6.10 0.17 -8.83
C GLY A 3 -5.22 1.28 -8.28
N ARG A 4 -4.99 1.32 -6.96
CA ARG A 4 -4.04 2.26 -6.35
C ARG A 4 -2.71 1.55 -6.10
N ALA A 5 -1.62 2.16 -6.57
CA ALA A 5 -0.26 1.68 -6.36
C ALA A 5 0.71 2.85 -6.15
N GLY A 6 1.63 2.70 -5.21
CA GLY A 6 2.72 3.64 -4.95
C GLY A 6 3.04 3.76 -3.46
N SER A 7 4.25 4.22 -3.15
CA SER A 7 4.68 4.69 -1.80
C SER A 7 4.08 6.06 -1.45
N GLY A 8 3.03 6.47 -2.18
CA GLY A 8 2.40 7.76 -2.08
C GLY A 8 1.65 7.93 -0.77
N LEU A 9 1.41 9.18 -0.44
CA LEU A 9 0.64 9.54 0.73
C LEU A 9 -0.79 8.98 0.60
N PRO A 10 -1.47 8.67 1.72
CA PRO A 10 -2.85 8.19 1.67
C PRO A 10 -3.78 9.14 0.89
N TYR A 11 -4.91 8.62 0.41
CA TYR A 11 -5.83 9.42 -0.38
C TYR A 11 -6.33 10.65 0.39
N ALA A 12 -6.26 11.82 -0.26
CA ALA A 12 -6.72 13.12 0.23
C ALA A 12 -5.92 13.76 1.39
N VAL A 13 -4.67 13.34 1.62
CA VAL A 13 -3.83 13.85 2.73
C VAL A 13 -3.02 15.12 2.44
N ALA A 14 -2.93 15.55 1.19
CA ALA A 14 -2.26 16.79 0.81
C ALA A 14 -3.11 17.59 -0.16
N GLN A 15 -3.25 18.89 0.10
CA GLN A 15 -4.03 19.82 -0.72
C GLN A 15 -3.17 20.95 -1.29
N ASP A 16 -1.92 21.04 -0.84
CA ASP A 16 -0.91 21.98 -1.26
C ASP A 16 0.49 21.38 -1.00
N MET A 17 1.52 22.04 -1.51
CA MET A 17 2.91 21.55 -1.41
C MET A 17 3.39 21.43 0.05
N PRO A 18 3.13 22.40 0.96
CA PRO A 18 3.50 22.25 2.37
C PRO A 18 2.83 21.06 3.08
N SER A 19 1.54 20.80 2.82
CA SER A 19 0.83 19.63 3.37
C SER A 19 1.32 18.32 2.78
N ALA A 20 1.77 18.30 1.52
CA ALA A 20 2.45 17.16 0.92
C ALA A 20 3.77 16.86 1.62
N PHE A 21 4.63 17.87 1.82
CA PHE A 21 5.90 17.70 2.54
C PHE A 21 5.69 17.33 4.02
N ALA A 22 4.69 17.90 4.68
CA ALA A 22 4.35 17.54 6.05
C ALA A 22 3.88 16.08 6.15
N ALA A 23 3.02 15.63 5.24
CA ALA A 23 2.57 14.23 5.21
C ALA A 23 3.71 13.25 4.82
N MET A 24 4.71 13.71 4.07
CA MET A 24 5.92 12.92 3.77
C MET A 24 6.87 12.81 4.98
N ASN A 25 6.97 13.89 5.79
CA ASN A 25 7.96 14.05 6.87
C ASN A 25 7.43 13.77 8.28
N GLN A 26 6.12 13.82 8.53
CA GLN A 26 5.60 13.75 9.90
C GLN A 26 5.63 12.33 10.47
N MET A 27 6.26 12.24 11.64
CA MET A 27 6.18 11.14 12.58
C MET A 27 4.77 11.11 13.22
N GLY A 28 3.82 10.39 12.62
CA GLY A 28 2.58 9.95 13.28
C GLY A 28 1.81 10.99 14.11
N SER A 29 1.33 12.08 13.50
CA SER A 29 0.26 12.87 14.12
C SER A 29 -1.06 12.09 14.02
N PRO A 30 -1.91 12.09 15.07
CA PRO A 30 -3.22 11.47 14.99
C PRO A 30 -3.96 12.07 13.80
N LEU A 31 -4.63 11.22 13.03
CA LEU A 31 -5.69 11.60 12.10
C LEU A 31 -6.79 12.32 12.89
N GLY A 32 -6.54 13.60 13.18
CA GLY A 32 -7.33 14.48 14.00
C GLY A 32 -8.29 15.28 13.14
N SER A 33 -9.49 14.72 13.00
CA SER A 33 -10.74 15.45 13.08
C SER A 33 -10.98 16.59 12.06
N LYS A 34 -11.55 16.18 10.93
CA LYS A 34 -12.71 16.80 10.23
C LYS A 34 -12.53 16.73 8.72
N ARG A 35 -12.69 15.54 8.16
CA ARG A 35 -13.58 15.44 7.01
C ARG A 35 -14.67 14.46 7.33
N LYS A 36 -15.85 15.06 7.55
CA LYS A 36 -17.15 14.41 7.55
C LYS A 36 -17.12 13.27 6.54
N ASN A 37 -17.49 12.08 6.99
CA ASN A 37 -18.26 11.10 6.26
C ASN A 37 -18.51 11.50 4.79
N SER A 38 -17.55 11.22 3.94
CA SER A 38 -17.80 11.11 2.50
C SER A 38 -17.33 9.76 1.97
N THR A 39 -17.22 8.74 2.82
CA THR A 39 -17.64 7.41 2.39
C THR A 39 -19.14 7.52 2.19
N SER A 40 -19.52 8.02 1.01
CA SER A 40 -20.87 7.82 0.53
C SER A 40 -21.14 6.32 0.64
N VAL A 41 -22.21 5.95 1.34
CA VAL A 41 -22.73 4.59 1.34
C VAL A 41 -22.86 4.19 -0.13
N GLY A 42 -21.99 3.29 -0.61
CA GLY A 42 -21.91 2.90 -2.03
C GLY A 42 -20.56 3.10 -2.74
N GLU A 43 -19.53 3.70 -2.11
CA GLU A 43 -18.19 3.71 -2.73
C GLU A 43 -17.56 2.30 -2.67
N ARG A 44 -17.50 1.64 -3.85
CA ARG A 44 -16.88 0.33 -4.05
C ARG A 44 -15.44 0.36 -3.51
N PHE A 45 -15.11 -0.56 -2.62
CA PHE A 45 -13.74 -0.78 -2.15
C PHE A 45 -12.79 -1.01 -3.34
N VAL A 46 -11.58 -0.44 -3.25
CA VAL A 46 -10.53 -0.58 -4.27
C VAL A 46 -9.37 -1.41 -3.70
N PRO A 47 -9.09 -2.60 -4.27
CA PRO A 47 -7.91 -3.37 -3.90
C PRO A 47 -6.63 -2.53 -4.03
N THR A 48 -5.74 -2.65 -3.04
CA THR A 48 -4.57 -1.76 -2.91
C THR A 48 -3.28 -2.54 -2.71
N ILE A 49 -2.25 -2.18 -3.47
CA ILE A 49 -0.89 -2.73 -3.34
C ILE A 49 0.12 -1.61 -3.05
N VAL A 50 0.97 -1.80 -2.04
CA VAL A 50 1.93 -0.80 -1.55
C VAL A 50 3.33 -1.39 -1.57
N PHE A 51 4.32 -0.64 -2.06
CA PHE A 51 5.74 -0.94 -1.95
C PHE A 51 6.43 0.21 -1.22
N HIS A 52 7.22 -0.11 -0.20
CA HIS A 52 7.99 0.89 0.55
C HIS A 52 9.36 0.34 0.95
N GLY A 53 10.42 1.11 0.69
CA GLY A 53 11.74 0.84 1.24
C GLY A 53 11.84 1.24 2.72
N ASP A 54 12.37 0.38 3.59
CA ASP A 54 12.45 0.68 5.02
C ASP A 54 13.51 1.76 5.39
N SER A 55 14.33 2.15 4.42
CA SER A 55 15.40 3.14 4.55
C SER A 55 15.11 4.38 3.71
N ASP A 56 13.85 4.57 3.30
CA ASP A 56 13.37 5.76 2.60
C ASP A 56 13.46 6.99 3.52
N LYS A 57 14.29 7.95 3.11
CA LYS A 57 14.52 9.22 3.83
C LYS A 57 13.67 10.36 3.28
N THR A 58 12.91 10.12 2.21
CA THR A 58 12.04 11.10 1.55
C THR A 58 10.59 10.92 1.99
N VAL A 59 10.13 9.68 2.10
CA VAL A 59 8.80 9.33 2.63
C VAL A 59 8.99 8.31 3.73
N HIS A 60 8.60 8.67 4.95
CA HIS A 60 8.81 7.81 6.10
C HIS A 60 8.14 6.42 5.89
N PRO A 61 8.82 5.28 6.14
CA PRO A 61 8.27 3.94 5.91
C PRO A 61 6.92 3.65 6.55
N ARG A 62 6.64 4.31 7.70
CA ARG A 62 5.32 4.26 8.38
C ARG A 62 4.16 4.68 7.48
N ASN A 63 4.37 5.54 6.48
CA ASN A 63 3.31 5.92 5.56
C ASN A 63 2.75 4.71 4.81
N GLY A 64 3.61 3.75 4.44
CA GLY A 64 3.15 2.50 3.85
C GLY A 64 2.26 1.68 4.80
N ASP A 65 2.49 1.75 6.11
CA ASP A 65 1.68 1.09 7.14
C ASP A 65 0.33 1.77 7.32
N GLU A 66 0.32 3.10 7.34
CA GLU A 66 -0.89 3.91 7.50
C GLU A 66 -1.82 3.77 6.31
N VAL A 67 -1.30 3.71 5.08
CA VAL A 67 -2.10 3.42 3.88
C VAL A 67 -2.81 2.07 4.01
N ILE A 68 -2.10 1.02 4.42
CA ILE A 68 -2.68 -0.32 4.60
C ILE A 68 -3.73 -0.31 5.71
N ALA A 69 -3.44 0.31 6.85
CA ALA A 69 -4.39 0.41 7.95
C ALA A 69 -5.67 1.17 7.55
N GLN A 70 -5.55 2.28 6.83
CA GLN A 70 -6.69 3.04 6.33
C GLN A 70 -7.53 2.22 5.35
N CYS A 71 -6.90 1.55 4.39
CA CYS A 71 -7.61 0.73 3.41
C CYS A 71 -8.28 -0.49 4.08
N ALA A 72 -7.67 -1.09 5.09
CA ALA A 72 -8.26 -2.17 5.87
C ALA A 72 -9.51 -1.70 6.63
N ALA A 73 -9.46 -0.52 7.24
CA ALA A 73 -10.62 0.07 7.92
C ALA A 73 -11.78 0.35 6.94
N ILE A 74 -11.49 0.89 5.75
CA ILE A 74 -12.50 1.11 4.71
C ILE A 74 -13.11 -0.22 4.25
N TYR A 75 -12.28 -1.24 4.04
CA TYR A 75 -12.75 -2.57 3.67
C TYR A 75 -13.71 -3.16 4.72
N ALA A 76 -13.34 -3.06 6.00
CA ALA A 76 -14.19 -3.52 7.10
C ALA A 76 -15.53 -2.77 7.12
N CYS A 77 -15.53 -1.44 7.06
CA CYS A 77 -16.76 -0.64 7.05
C CYS A 77 -17.73 -1.00 5.91
N ASN A 78 -17.20 -1.31 4.72
CA ASN A 78 -18.02 -1.73 3.57
C ASN A 78 -18.53 -3.19 3.68
N SER A 79 -17.97 -3.99 4.59
CA SER A 79 -18.32 -5.40 4.77
C SER A 79 -19.29 -5.64 5.93
N LEU A 80 -19.47 -4.65 6.82
CA LEU A 80 -20.33 -4.74 8.03
C LEU A 80 -21.84 -4.82 7.74
N ASP A 81 -22.28 -4.64 6.49
CA ASP A 81 -23.66 -4.90 6.07
C ASP A 81 -23.98 -6.41 5.91
N ILE A 82 -22.99 -7.29 6.11
CA ILE A 82 -23.14 -8.75 6.08
C ILE A 82 -22.93 -9.28 7.49
N GLU A 83 -24.00 -9.66 8.19
CA GLU A 83 -23.92 -10.27 9.53
C GLU A 83 -22.95 -11.47 9.52
N GLY A 84 -21.90 -11.39 10.36
CA GLY A 84 -20.98 -12.52 10.61
C GLY A 84 -19.64 -12.50 9.88
N THR A 85 -19.16 -11.35 9.38
CA THR A 85 -17.86 -11.27 8.68
C THR A 85 -16.70 -11.77 9.55
N LYS A 86 -16.08 -12.87 9.13
CA LYS A 86 -14.83 -13.36 9.71
C LYS A 86 -13.72 -12.32 9.46
N GLU A 87 -12.80 -12.20 10.41
CA GLU A 87 -11.60 -11.39 10.27
C GLU A 87 -10.86 -11.75 8.96
N PRO A 88 -10.46 -10.75 8.15
CA PRO A 88 -9.70 -11.00 6.93
C PRO A 88 -8.40 -11.76 7.26
N GLN A 89 -8.10 -12.80 6.49
CA GLN A 89 -6.91 -13.60 6.74
C GLN A 89 -5.66 -12.82 6.32
N VAL A 90 -4.69 -12.71 7.23
CA VAL A 90 -3.41 -12.03 6.96
C VAL A 90 -2.31 -13.07 6.82
N THR A 91 -1.57 -13.03 5.70
CA THR A 91 -0.39 -13.87 5.50
C THR A 91 0.87 -13.02 5.38
N LEU A 92 1.95 -13.47 6.02
CA LEU A 92 3.28 -12.87 5.90
C LEU A 92 4.21 -13.82 5.16
N ARG A 93 4.82 -13.34 4.08
CA ARG A 93 5.90 -14.03 3.37
C ARG A 93 7.16 -13.19 3.40
N ARG A 94 8.29 -13.83 3.64
CA ARG A 94 9.63 -13.21 3.51
C ARG A 94 10.32 -13.76 2.29
N GLY A 95 11.10 -12.93 1.61
CA GLY A 95 11.86 -13.32 0.44
C GLY A 95 13.18 -12.57 0.35
N GLN A 96 14.03 -13.03 -0.55
CA GLN A 96 15.35 -12.48 -0.81
C GLN A 96 15.60 -12.52 -2.31
N ILE A 97 15.93 -11.38 -2.90
CA ILE A 97 16.42 -11.33 -4.28
C ILE A 97 17.86 -11.84 -4.30
N PRO A 98 18.23 -12.79 -5.18
CA PRO A 98 19.61 -13.26 -5.29
C PRO A 98 20.58 -12.08 -5.48
N ASN A 99 21.58 -11.97 -4.60
CA ASN A 99 22.53 -10.84 -4.57
C ASN A 99 21.87 -9.44 -4.44
N GLY A 100 20.63 -9.39 -3.97
CA GLY A 100 19.81 -8.19 -3.87
C GLY A 100 19.25 -7.97 -2.47
N ARG A 101 18.04 -7.43 -2.39
CA ARG A 101 17.37 -7.05 -1.14
C ARG A 101 16.51 -8.17 -0.58
N ALA A 102 16.48 -8.27 0.74
CA ALA A 102 15.41 -8.96 1.44
C ALA A 102 14.12 -8.13 1.32
N TYR A 103 12.98 -8.80 1.47
CA TYR A 103 11.69 -8.14 1.54
C TYR A 103 10.70 -8.96 2.36
N SER A 104 9.68 -8.29 2.87
CA SER A 104 8.47 -8.92 3.39
C SER A 104 7.25 -8.50 2.58
N ARG A 105 6.35 -9.46 2.37
CA ARG A 105 5.06 -9.31 1.68
C ARG A 105 3.97 -9.70 2.66
N ILE A 106 3.13 -8.75 3.04
CA ILE A 106 1.96 -8.96 3.89
C ILE A 106 0.73 -8.89 2.98
N VAL A 107 -0.11 -9.91 3.01
CA VAL A 107 -1.30 -10.03 2.15
C VAL A 107 -2.52 -10.18 3.01
N HIS A 108 -3.52 -9.33 2.80
CA HIS A 108 -4.84 -9.45 3.41
C HIS A 108 -5.78 -10.11 2.40
N HIS A 109 -6.47 -11.16 2.82
CA HIS A 109 -7.45 -11.88 2.04
C HIS A 109 -8.87 -11.63 2.55
N ASP A 110 -9.83 -11.57 1.63
CA ASP A 110 -11.25 -11.61 1.97
C ASP A 110 -11.71 -13.01 2.37
N ILE A 111 -13.02 -13.13 2.66
CA ILE A 111 -13.66 -14.39 3.04
C ILE A 111 -13.61 -15.46 1.93
N ASP A 112 -13.55 -15.03 0.67
CA ASP A 112 -13.45 -15.90 -0.51
C ASP A 112 -11.98 -16.26 -0.82
N GLY A 113 -11.03 -15.81 0.00
CA GLY A 113 -9.59 -16.02 -0.16
C GLY A 113 -8.94 -15.11 -1.20
N ARG A 114 -9.67 -14.14 -1.76
CA ARG A 114 -9.13 -13.19 -2.73
C ARG A 114 -8.27 -12.16 -2.01
N THR A 115 -7.13 -11.81 -2.61
CA THR A 115 -6.31 -10.71 -2.11
C THR A 115 -7.13 -9.42 -2.14
N VAL A 116 -7.05 -8.59 -1.09
CA VAL A 116 -7.68 -7.26 -1.07
C VAL A 116 -6.67 -6.16 -0.79
N LEU A 117 -5.65 -6.45 0.02
CA LEU A 117 -4.54 -5.54 0.31
C LEU A 117 -3.23 -6.30 0.25
N GLU A 118 -2.19 -5.63 -0.24
CA GLU A 118 -0.86 -6.21 -0.32
C GLU A 118 0.20 -5.16 0.02
N GLN A 119 1.04 -5.44 1.02
CA GLN A 119 2.11 -4.57 1.45
C GLN A 119 3.47 -5.24 1.23
N TRP A 120 4.37 -4.54 0.56
CA TRP A 120 5.76 -4.93 0.37
C TRP A 120 6.67 -3.96 1.11
N ARG A 121 7.41 -4.47 2.08
CA ARG A 121 8.50 -3.74 2.73
C ARG A 121 9.81 -4.29 2.21
N ILE A 122 10.68 -3.41 1.72
CA ILE A 122 11.92 -3.79 1.06
C ILE A 122 13.10 -3.33 1.91
N ASP A 123 13.90 -4.29 2.35
CA ASP A 123 14.94 -4.05 3.35
C ASP A 123 16.11 -3.26 2.73
N GLY A 124 16.52 -2.21 3.45
CA GLY A 124 17.56 -1.27 3.07
C GLY A 124 17.23 -0.38 1.87
N ALA A 125 16.03 -0.45 1.30
CA ALA A 125 15.67 0.34 0.12
C ALA A 125 15.35 1.78 0.49
N GLY A 126 15.84 2.74 -0.30
CA GLY A 126 15.55 4.17 -0.14
C GLY A 126 14.34 4.62 -0.95
N HIS A 127 14.23 5.94 -1.20
CA HIS A 127 13.24 6.47 -2.15
C HIS A 127 13.65 6.10 -3.57
N ALA A 128 13.26 4.91 -4.03
CA ALA A 128 13.55 4.40 -5.36
C ALA A 128 12.51 3.36 -5.78
N TRP A 129 12.27 3.25 -7.08
CA TRP A 129 11.39 2.23 -7.64
C TRP A 129 12.01 0.84 -7.50
N SER A 130 11.35 -0.08 -6.81
CA SER A 130 11.89 -1.42 -6.57
C SER A 130 11.99 -2.25 -7.87
N GLY A 131 13.17 -2.85 -8.08
CA GLY A 131 13.52 -3.56 -9.30
C GLY A 131 13.79 -2.59 -10.46
N GLY A 132 13.33 -2.95 -11.66
CA GLY A 132 13.53 -2.14 -12.85
C GLY A 132 14.93 -2.27 -13.47
N SER A 133 15.20 -1.42 -14.47
CA SER A 133 16.46 -1.46 -15.21
C SER A 133 17.57 -0.74 -14.45
N PRO A 134 18.81 -1.27 -14.38
CA PRO A 134 19.96 -0.54 -13.84
C PRO A 134 20.28 0.78 -14.58
N ARG A 135 19.70 0.98 -15.77
CA ARG A 135 19.84 2.23 -16.54
C ARG A 135 18.90 3.34 -16.06
N GLY A 136 17.93 3.04 -15.19
CA GLY A 136 17.04 4.02 -14.60
C GLY A 136 17.73 4.81 -13.49
N SER A 137 17.55 6.13 -13.47
CA SER A 137 18.16 7.02 -12.46
C SER A 137 17.49 6.95 -11.09
N TYR A 138 16.27 6.40 -11.01
CA TYR A 138 15.49 6.32 -9.77
C TYR A 138 14.98 4.91 -9.48
N THR A 139 15.65 3.90 -10.03
CA THR A 139 15.33 2.49 -9.85
C THR A 139 16.32 1.83 -8.91
N ASP A 140 15.83 0.85 -8.18
CA ASP A 140 16.62 -0.01 -7.31
C ASP A 140 16.60 -1.44 -7.87
N PRO A 141 17.49 -1.77 -8.82
CA PRO A 141 17.49 -3.06 -9.50
C PRO A 141 17.79 -4.24 -8.56
N LYS A 142 18.22 -3.99 -7.31
CA LYS A 142 18.44 -5.02 -6.30
C LYS A 142 17.15 -5.42 -5.57
N GLY A 143 16.09 -4.63 -5.68
CA GLY A 143 14.78 -4.91 -5.08
C GLY A 143 13.92 -5.89 -5.89
N PRO A 144 12.82 -6.39 -5.30
CA PRO A 144 11.80 -7.14 -6.04
C PRO A 144 11.22 -6.31 -7.19
N ASN A 145 10.76 -6.97 -8.25
CA ASN A 145 10.20 -6.29 -9.42
C ASN A 145 8.79 -5.76 -9.12
N ALA A 146 8.69 -4.53 -8.60
CA ALA A 146 7.41 -3.91 -8.23
C ALA A 146 6.46 -3.80 -9.41
N SER A 147 6.95 -3.45 -10.61
CA SER A 147 6.10 -3.33 -11.81
C SER A 147 5.43 -4.66 -12.17
N ARG A 148 6.18 -5.77 -12.12
CA ARG A 148 5.64 -7.11 -12.38
C ARG A 148 4.57 -7.48 -11.36
N GLU A 149 4.82 -7.21 -10.09
CA GLU A 149 3.89 -7.53 -9.01
C GLU A 149 2.63 -6.66 -9.03
N MET A 150 2.75 -5.37 -9.39
CA MET A 150 1.60 -4.51 -9.63
C MET A 150 0.74 -5.01 -10.79
N ILE A 151 1.37 -5.40 -11.90
CA ILE A 151 0.65 -5.99 -13.05
C ILE A 151 -0.08 -7.27 -12.62
N ARG A 152 0.59 -8.19 -11.90
CA ARG A 152 -0.04 -9.40 -11.35
C ARG A 152 -1.26 -9.04 -10.50
N PHE A 153 -1.09 -8.13 -9.55
CA PHE A 153 -2.14 -7.68 -8.65
C PHE A 153 -3.33 -7.09 -9.42
N PHE A 154 -3.10 -6.24 -10.41
CA PHE A 154 -4.19 -5.66 -11.20
C PHE A 154 -4.94 -6.69 -12.05
N TYR A 155 -4.25 -7.70 -12.59
CA TYR A 155 -4.90 -8.80 -13.29
C TYR A 155 -5.74 -9.70 -12.35
N GLU A 156 -5.35 -9.84 -11.09
CA GLU A 156 -6.15 -10.53 -10.07
C GLU A 156 -7.41 -9.73 -9.66
N HIS A 157 -7.46 -8.43 -9.98
CA HIS A 157 -8.54 -7.51 -9.60
C HIS A 157 -9.23 -6.84 -10.79
N VAL A 158 -9.34 -7.55 -11.92
CA VAL A 158 -10.15 -7.08 -13.05
C VAL A 158 -11.59 -6.90 -12.57
N LEU A 159 -12.09 -5.67 -12.65
CA LEU A 159 -13.47 -5.35 -12.29
C LEU A 159 -14.41 -6.01 -13.30
N THR A 160 -15.11 -7.06 -12.87
CA THR A 160 -16.39 -7.47 -13.46
C THR A 160 -17.55 -6.75 -12.78
#